data_AF-A0A2D6N882-F1
#
_entry.id   AF-A0A2D6N882-F1
#
_cell.length_a   1.000
_cell.length_b   1.000
_cell.length_c   1.000
_cell.angle_alpha   90.00
_cell.angle_beta   90.00
_cell.angle_gamma   90.00
#
_symmetry.space_group_name_H-M   'P 1'
#
loop_
_entity.id
_entity.type
_entity.pdbx_description
1 polymer ?
#
loop_
_entity_poly.entity_id
_entity_poly.type
_entity_poly.pdbx_seq_one_letter_code
_entity_poly.pdbx_strand_id
1 'polypeptide(L)'
;MERARPIIRREHPMVGRHRHIVAVVAGLWALVLALMAMPVFAQSAQDWEVTGGRFYTQASGVSDAQLGFAITNSDDVQFWDEYERRGGPATLGYPISNRFLQDGFWVQATEKFLLQWNPQTKRVDFVNIMDRLSDEGYDTFLFLSRQTPRPDSWSDEAGLTAWEVILNRFSVIDTNPDISSVYWSGQPTPLRAFGLPTSRTVDQGDVVTLRTQRAVLQQWQVTTPWAQKGEVTINWGSQLARESGFVPGYASQPVDDKTALVPAKAPITVASGTFPRTVVDATGQAHYMKERPQRIVSLTLGTDELLLSLVDPSRLAAVTFLAPSSIWTNVADKAQGLKTVGSDPELIAALQPDLVIAATYTNADGIKLLKDLGFQVITMQLLDSVAQIKDNIRFVAQVVGEETKGEQLVAQMEARLQEVEAAAAKATSKPRVMFYSSFGTTAGVGSTGADIIKRAGGINVAEEAGIGPFGSISLEKIVELNPDVIIMDQYSPDNQPQWREEFVGHPALTTVNAVKNKQTYVIPAKHMTSVSQFIAEAVYDMAKVLHPTLVK
;
A
#
# COMPACT_ATOMS: atom_id res chain seq x y z
N MET A 1 55.15 37.99 -42.64
CA MET A 1 54.89 39.16 -41.78
C MET A 1 53.66 39.85 -42.31
N GLU A 2 52.50 39.60 -41.71
CA GLU A 2 51.29 40.38 -42.01
C GLU A 2 50.45 40.50 -40.75
N ARG A 3 50.04 41.74 -40.46
CA ARG A 3 49.63 42.23 -39.14
C ARG A 3 48.17 41.88 -38.84
N ALA A 4 47.93 41.42 -37.61
CA ALA A 4 46.61 41.24 -37.03
C ALA A 4 45.87 42.58 -36.85
N ARG A 5 44.57 42.62 -37.18
CA ARG A 5 43.62 43.66 -36.75
C ARG A 5 42.74 43.12 -35.60
N PRO A 6 42.39 43.93 -34.59
CA PRO A 6 41.65 43.45 -33.42
C PRO A 6 40.13 43.46 -33.69
N ILE A 7 39.44 42.39 -33.28
CA ILE A 7 37.97 42.33 -33.24
C ILE A 7 37.51 42.68 -31.83
N ILE A 8 36.73 43.75 -31.73
CA ILE A 8 36.09 44.25 -30.50
C ILE A 8 34.97 43.27 -30.11
N ARG A 9 35.07 42.62 -28.94
CA ARG A 9 33.94 41.93 -28.28
C ARG A 9 33.24 42.91 -27.35
N ARG A 10 31.95 43.17 -27.60
CA ARG A 10 31.04 43.85 -26.67
C ARG A 10 30.71 42.90 -25.52
N GLU A 11 30.97 43.32 -24.28
CA GLU A 11 30.37 42.71 -23.09
C GLU A 11 28.98 43.33 -22.87
N HIS A 12 27.95 42.48 -22.78
CA HIS A 12 26.63 42.85 -22.28
C HIS A 12 26.44 42.27 -20.87
N PRO A 13 26.08 43.06 -19.86
CA PRO A 13 25.83 42.54 -18.51
C PRO A 13 24.41 41.98 -18.44
N MET A 14 24.28 40.67 -18.25
CA MET A 14 23.01 39.98 -17.96
C MET A 14 23.00 39.51 -16.50
N VAL A 15 23.03 40.46 -15.56
CA VAL A 15 22.75 40.20 -14.13
C VAL A 15 21.80 41.30 -13.66
N GLY A 16 20.50 41.02 -13.65
CA GLY A 16 19.51 42.00 -13.16
C GLY A 16 18.05 41.60 -13.31
N ARG A 17 17.70 40.78 -14.30
CA ARG A 17 16.29 40.44 -14.57
C ARG A 17 15.73 39.26 -13.76
N HIS A 18 16.59 38.38 -13.24
CA HIS A 18 16.16 37.19 -12.48
C HIS A 18 15.80 37.48 -11.01
N ARG A 19 16.37 38.54 -10.40
CA ARG A 19 16.05 38.90 -8.99
C ARG A 19 14.64 39.49 -8.84
N HIS A 20 14.12 40.16 -9.86
CA HIS A 20 12.79 40.77 -9.80
C HIS A 20 11.64 39.80 -10.04
N ILE A 21 11.83 38.74 -10.84
CA ILE A 21 10.77 37.75 -11.10
C ILE A 21 10.63 36.79 -9.90
N VAL A 22 11.73 36.42 -9.24
CA VAL A 22 11.70 35.60 -8.02
C VAL A 22 11.08 36.36 -6.83
N ALA A 23 11.33 37.67 -6.71
CA ALA A 23 10.74 38.49 -5.64
C ALA A 23 9.23 38.70 -5.77
N VAL A 24 8.70 38.80 -7.01
CA VAL A 24 7.27 38.99 -7.26
C VAL A 24 6.47 37.70 -7.06
N VAL A 25 7.05 36.53 -7.37
CA VAL A 25 6.40 35.22 -7.13
C VAL A 25 6.45 34.84 -5.64
N ALA A 26 7.54 35.16 -4.93
CA ALA A 26 7.64 34.96 -3.47
C ALA A 26 6.65 35.85 -2.69
N GLY A 27 6.43 37.10 -3.13
CA GLY A 27 5.47 38.02 -2.51
C GLY A 27 4.00 37.60 -2.68
N LEU A 28 3.65 36.96 -3.79
CA LEU A 28 2.29 36.45 -4.07
C LEU A 28 1.96 35.17 -3.28
N TRP A 29 2.95 34.31 -3.01
CA TRP A 29 2.78 33.15 -2.13
C TRP A 29 2.75 33.51 -0.64
N ALA A 30 3.53 34.52 -0.22
CA ALA A 30 3.46 35.05 1.14
C ALA A 30 2.09 35.68 1.45
N LEU A 31 1.42 36.29 0.46
CA LEU A 31 0.08 36.86 0.63
C LEU A 31 -1.02 35.79 0.77
N VAL A 32 -0.86 34.63 0.09
CA VAL A 32 -1.78 33.49 0.21
C VAL A 32 -1.57 32.75 1.54
N LEU A 33 -0.34 32.67 2.04
CA LEU A 33 -0.04 32.16 3.39
C LEU A 33 -0.53 33.12 4.50
N ALA A 34 -0.47 34.44 4.29
CA ALA A 34 -0.98 35.43 5.25
C ALA A 34 -2.52 35.44 5.36
N LEU A 35 -3.25 35.04 4.31
CA LEU A 35 -4.71 34.91 4.35
C LEU A 35 -5.19 33.67 5.12
N MET A 36 -4.31 32.73 5.47
CA MET A 36 -4.63 31.59 6.37
C MET A 36 -4.32 31.87 7.85
N ALA A 37 -3.73 33.02 8.17
CA ALA A 37 -3.45 33.46 9.53
C ALA A 37 -4.39 34.59 9.97
N MET A 38 -5.70 34.41 9.78
CA MET A 38 -6.65 35.17 10.59
C MET A 38 -6.72 34.50 11.97
N PRO A 39 -6.79 35.25 13.08
CA PRO A 39 -7.03 34.65 14.38
C PRO A 39 -8.43 34.04 14.32
N VAL A 40 -8.49 32.72 14.11
CA VAL A 40 -9.70 31.95 14.38
C VAL A 40 -9.98 32.23 15.84
N PHE A 41 -11.07 32.95 16.13
CA PHE A 41 -11.52 33.14 17.50
C PHE A 41 -11.59 31.76 18.13
N ALA A 42 -10.72 31.52 19.11
CA ALA A 42 -10.63 30.26 19.84
C ALA A 42 -11.94 30.07 20.60
N GLN A 43 -12.90 29.42 19.96
CA GLN A 43 -13.95 28.74 20.66
C GLN A 43 -13.26 27.64 21.46
N SER A 44 -13.45 27.61 22.78
CA SER A 44 -12.78 26.66 23.66
C SER A 44 -13.01 25.24 23.14
N ALA A 45 -11.95 24.62 22.63
CA ALA A 45 -11.96 23.23 22.22
C ALA A 45 -12.53 22.37 23.36
N GLN A 46 -13.50 21.52 23.04
CA GLN A 46 -14.08 20.60 24.00
C GLN A 46 -13.37 19.26 23.88
N ASP A 47 -12.97 18.73 25.03
CA ASP A 47 -12.45 17.38 25.19
C ASP A 47 -13.45 16.57 26.00
N TRP A 48 -13.83 15.40 25.51
CA TRP A 48 -14.71 14.51 26.25
C TRP A 48 -14.26 13.06 26.20
N GLU A 49 -14.74 12.30 27.18
CA GLU A 49 -14.46 10.87 27.29
C GLU A 49 -15.26 10.10 26.23
N VAL A 50 -14.60 9.10 25.65
CA VAL A 50 -15.22 8.13 24.74
C VAL A 50 -14.83 6.72 25.19
N THR A 51 -15.49 5.70 24.65
CA THR A 51 -15.20 4.31 25.02
C THR A 51 -13.71 3.99 24.81
N GLY A 52 -13.02 3.65 25.89
CA GLY A 52 -11.60 3.27 25.85
C GLY A 52 -10.63 4.43 25.65
N GLY A 53 -11.06 5.70 25.70
CA GLY A 53 -10.13 6.82 25.56
C GLY A 53 -10.76 8.21 25.60
N ARG A 54 -10.18 9.15 24.84
CA ARG A 54 -10.59 10.56 24.85
C ARG A 54 -10.63 11.15 23.44
N PHE A 55 -11.55 12.07 23.21
CA PHE A 55 -11.76 12.77 21.95
C PHE A 55 -11.33 14.24 22.06
N TYR A 56 -10.65 14.74 21.02
CA TYR A 56 -10.04 16.07 20.97
C TYR A 56 -10.43 16.81 19.69
N THR A 57 -10.76 18.10 19.81
CA THR A 57 -11.20 18.97 18.69
C THR A 57 -10.16 20.00 18.25
N GLN A 58 -9.08 20.17 19.01
CA GLN A 58 -8.05 21.21 18.88
C GLN A 58 -7.34 21.19 17.53
N ALA A 59 -7.11 20.01 16.97
CA ALA A 59 -6.34 19.83 15.74
C ALA A 59 -7.22 19.56 14.50
N SER A 60 -8.54 19.77 14.62
CA SER A 60 -9.50 19.49 13.54
C SER A 60 -9.33 20.44 12.34
N GLY A 61 -8.85 21.67 12.58
CA GLY A 61 -8.70 22.69 11.54
C GLY A 61 -10.03 23.15 10.91
N VAL A 62 -11.17 22.74 11.49
CA VAL A 62 -12.53 23.07 11.06
C VAL A 62 -13.26 23.81 12.17
N SER A 63 -14.15 24.74 11.81
CA SER A 63 -14.96 25.50 12.78
C SER A 63 -16.09 24.70 13.42
N ASP A 64 -16.27 23.44 13.00
CA ASP A 64 -17.26 22.54 13.59
C ASP A 64 -16.74 21.97 14.92
N ALA A 65 -17.40 22.35 16.01
CA ALA A 65 -17.03 21.95 17.36
C ALA A 65 -17.27 20.45 17.66
N GLN A 66 -17.84 19.69 16.71
CA GLN A 66 -18.10 18.25 16.87
C GLN A 66 -17.10 17.34 16.16
N LEU A 67 -16.20 17.89 15.32
CA LEU A 67 -15.24 17.10 14.57
C LEU A 67 -13.85 17.15 15.19
N GLY A 68 -13.17 16.01 15.22
CA GLY A 68 -11.92 15.86 15.93
C GLY A 68 -11.27 14.49 15.73
N PHE A 69 -10.41 14.12 16.67
CA PHE A 69 -9.68 12.87 16.67
C PHE A 69 -9.77 12.21 18.05
N ALA A 70 -10.08 10.91 18.08
CA ALA A 70 -9.99 10.11 19.29
C ALA A 70 -8.63 9.45 19.41
N ILE A 71 -8.16 9.27 20.64
CA ILE A 71 -7.08 8.34 20.97
C ILE A 71 -7.62 7.35 22.01
N THR A 72 -7.63 6.07 21.65
CA THR A 72 -8.38 5.02 22.35
C THR A 72 -7.60 3.72 22.49
N ASN A 73 -7.98 2.91 23.47
CA ASN A 73 -7.63 1.50 23.57
C ASN A 73 -8.69 0.68 22.84
N SER A 74 -8.28 -0.07 21.82
CA SER A 74 -9.16 -0.97 21.05
C SER A 74 -8.32 -2.00 20.30
N ASP A 75 -8.89 -3.16 19.97
CA ASP A 75 -8.28 -4.17 19.08
C ASP A 75 -6.87 -4.59 19.53
N ASP A 76 -6.69 -4.84 20.84
CA ASP A 76 -5.42 -5.17 21.50
C ASP A 76 -4.32 -4.08 21.43
N VAL A 77 -4.65 -2.88 20.96
CA VAL A 77 -3.77 -1.71 20.94
C VAL A 77 -4.12 -0.76 22.09
N GLN A 78 -3.16 -0.47 22.96
CA GLN A 78 -3.35 0.36 24.15
C GLN A 78 -2.81 1.79 23.95
N PHE A 79 -3.29 2.49 22.92
CA PHE A 79 -2.79 3.84 22.61
C PHE A 79 -3.19 4.89 23.63
N TRP A 80 -4.40 4.82 24.19
CA TRP A 80 -4.82 5.77 25.22
C TRP A 80 -3.97 5.65 26.49
N ASP A 81 -3.76 4.42 26.97
CA ASP A 81 -2.94 4.19 28.16
C ASP A 81 -1.50 4.66 27.95
N GLU A 82 -0.90 4.35 26.79
CA GLU A 82 0.46 4.79 26.47
C GLU A 82 0.57 6.31 26.26
N TYR A 83 -0.47 6.94 25.73
CA TYR A 83 -0.54 8.39 25.54
C TYR A 83 -0.57 9.12 26.89
N GLU A 84 -1.47 8.72 27.80
CA GLU A 84 -1.56 9.25 29.16
C GLU A 84 -0.28 8.99 29.95
N ARG A 85 0.23 7.75 29.92
CA ARG A 85 1.48 7.37 30.62
C ARG A 85 2.68 8.21 30.19
N ARG A 86 2.66 8.77 28.97
CA ARG A 86 3.74 9.59 28.40
C ARG A 86 3.48 11.09 28.55
N GLY A 87 2.45 11.49 29.30
CA GLY A 87 2.15 12.88 29.62
C GLY A 87 1.15 13.56 28.68
N GLY A 88 0.41 12.77 27.89
CA GLY A 88 -0.76 13.21 27.14
C GLY A 88 -0.49 14.42 26.22
N PRO A 89 -1.45 15.36 26.09
CA PRO A 89 -1.31 16.52 25.20
C PRO A 89 -0.14 17.43 25.54
N ALA A 90 0.22 17.56 26.82
CA ALA A 90 1.34 18.42 27.23
C ALA A 90 2.67 17.94 26.62
N THR A 91 2.89 16.64 26.64
CA THR A 91 4.14 16.04 26.14
C THR A 91 4.07 15.69 24.66
N LEU A 92 2.99 15.05 24.21
CA LEU A 92 2.88 14.48 22.86
C LEU A 92 2.14 15.39 21.88
N GLY A 93 1.43 16.40 22.39
CA GLY A 93 0.50 17.21 21.60
C GLY A 93 -0.80 16.48 21.30
N TYR A 94 -1.78 17.20 20.75
CA TYR A 94 -3.08 16.64 20.42
C TYR A 94 -2.98 15.61 19.28
N PRO A 95 -3.87 14.61 19.21
CA PRO A 95 -3.95 13.74 18.05
C PRO A 95 -4.29 14.56 16.80
N ILE A 96 -3.55 14.32 15.72
CA ILE A 96 -3.74 14.99 14.42
C ILE A 96 -4.16 14.01 13.32
N SER A 97 -4.36 12.74 13.69
CA SER A 97 -4.89 11.71 12.83
C SER A 97 -5.73 10.70 13.61
N ASN A 98 -6.63 10.03 12.91
CA ASN A 98 -7.17 8.74 13.31
C ASN A 98 -6.08 7.66 13.23
N ARG A 99 -6.31 6.52 13.89
CA ARG A 99 -5.43 5.34 13.78
C ARG A 99 -5.45 4.78 12.36
N PHE A 100 -4.28 4.45 11.81
CA PHE A 100 -4.12 3.83 10.49
C PHE A 100 -3.06 2.71 10.53
N LEU A 101 -3.02 1.87 9.49
CA LEU A 101 -2.00 0.83 9.34
C LEU A 101 -0.83 1.33 8.48
N GLN A 102 0.39 1.07 8.93
CA GLN A 102 1.63 1.28 8.19
C GLN A 102 2.53 0.06 8.40
N ASP A 103 2.97 -0.59 7.32
CA ASP A 103 3.82 -1.78 7.36
C ASP A 103 3.32 -2.89 8.31
N GLY A 104 2.00 -3.06 8.40
CA GLY A 104 1.38 -4.05 9.29
C GLY A 104 1.30 -3.65 10.77
N PHE A 105 1.76 -2.46 11.15
CA PHE A 105 1.64 -1.92 12.50
C PHE A 105 0.57 -0.84 12.59
N TRP A 106 -0.12 -0.81 13.73
CA TRP A 106 -1.02 0.29 14.05
C TRP A 106 -0.22 1.55 14.37
N VAL A 107 -0.60 2.65 13.74
CA VAL A 107 0.05 3.95 13.86
C VAL A 107 -0.99 5.04 14.11
N GLN A 108 -0.63 6.06 14.89
CA GLN A 108 -1.42 7.27 15.05
C GLN A 108 -0.52 8.50 15.21
N ALA A 109 -0.85 9.59 14.52
CA ALA A 109 -0.10 10.83 14.60
C ALA A 109 -0.65 11.75 15.68
N THR A 110 0.27 12.35 16.43
CA THR A 110 0.06 13.49 17.34
C THR A 110 0.83 14.69 16.82
N GLU A 111 0.60 15.88 17.35
CA GLU A 111 1.30 17.10 16.89
C GLU A 111 2.83 16.98 17.00
N LYS A 112 3.35 16.17 17.93
CA LYS A 112 4.81 16.05 18.14
C LYS A 112 5.38 14.70 17.74
N PHE A 113 4.61 13.61 17.84
CA PHE A 113 5.11 12.25 17.61
C PHE A 113 4.18 11.41 16.73
N LEU A 114 4.80 10.49 15.99
CA LEU A 114 4.09 9.39 15.34
C LEU A 114 4.21 8.14 16.23
N LEU A 115 3.08 7.71 16.79
CA LEU A 115 2.97 6.59 17.72
C LEU A 115 2.80 5.31 16.92
N GLN A 116 3.68 4.32 17.11
CA GLN A 116 3.54 2.99 16.52
C GLN A 116 3.34 1.95 17.63
N TRP A 117 2.30 1.12 17.52
CA TRP A 117 2.08 0.04 18.47
C TRP A 117 3.01 -1.13 18.19
N ASN A 118 3.73 -1.59 19.22
CA ASN A 118 4.55 -2.77 19.16
C ASN A 118 3.83 -3.94 19.85
N PRO A 119 3.33 -4.94 19.10
CA PRO A 119 2.54 -6.03 19.65
C PRO A 119 3.36 -6.98 20.54
N GLN A 120 4.67 -7.05 20.34
CA GLN A 120 5.55 -7.92 21.13
C GLN A 120 5.81 -7.34 22.52
N THR A 121 6.14 -6.04 22.58
CA THR A 121 6.44 -5.37 23.85
C THR A 121 5.19 -4.81 24.53
N LYS A 122 4.07 -4.72 23.81
CA LYS A 122 2.83 -4.06 24.24
C LYS A 122 3.09 -2.63 24.69
N ARG A 123 3.88 -1.90 23.91
CA ARG A 123 4.28 -0.50 24.15
C ARG A 123 4.20 0.29 22.86
N VAL A 124 4.16 1.61 23.00
CA VAL A 124 4.32 2.54 21.88
C VAL A 124 5.79 2.81 21.62
N ASP A 125 6.20 2.64 20.37
CA ASP A 125 7.47 3.14 19.84
C ASP A 125 7.23 4.47 19.11
N PHE A 126 8.17 5.42 19.25
CA PHE A 126 8.13 6.66 18.48
C PHE A 126 8.89 6.46 17.19
N VAL A 127 8.18 6.53 16.07
CA VAL A 127 8.78 6.36 14.74
C VAL A 127 9.85 7.44 14.53
N ASN A 128 11.01 7.03 13.99
CA ASN A 128 12.00 7.96 13.44
C ASN A 128 11.48 8.49 12.10
N ILE A 129 10.45 9.32 12.17
CA ILE A 129 9.65 9.70 11.01
C ILE A 129 10.46 10.45 9.95
N MET A 130 11.51 11.18 10.33
CA MET A 130 12.35 11.86 9.35
C MET A 130 13.22 10.88 8.55
N ASP A 131 13.57 9.72 9.11
CA ASP A 131 14.28 8.66 8.40
C ASP A 131 13.31 8.02 7.39
N ARG A 132 12.10 7.69 7.83
CA ARG A 132 11.03 7.13 6.97
C ARG A 132 10.67 8.03 5.80
N LEU A 133 10.51 9.33 6.06
CA LEU A 133 10.23 10.32 5.01
C LEU A 133 11.37 10.38 3.98
N SER A 134 12.62 10.19 4.41
CA SER A 134 13.77 10.10 3.51
C SER A 134 13.71 8.83 2.66
N ASP A 135 13.49 7.68 3.30
CA ASP A 135 13.43 6.36 2.64
C ASP A 135 12.30 6.31 1.59
N GLU A 136 11.19 7.01 1.84
CA GLU A 136 10.05 7.11 0.92
C GLU A 136 10.15 8.28 -0.08
N GLY A 137 11.28 9.00 -0.11
CA GLY A 137 11.57 9.99 -1.16
C GLY A 137 10.94 11.38 -0.97
N TYR A 138 10.43 11.70 0.23
CA TYR A 138 9.82 13.01 0.53
C TYR A 138 10.82 14.17 0.69
N ASP A 139 12.12 13.89 0.66
CA ASP A 139 13.18 14.86 0.88
C ASP A 139 13.12 16.09 -0.04
N THR A 140 12.73 15.92 -1.30
CA THR A 140 12.59 17.05 -2.23
C THR A 140 11.45 17.98 -1.81
N PHE A 141 10.31 17.42 -1.38
CA PHE A 141 9.20 18.20 -0.85
C PHE A 141 9.59 18.95 0.43
N LEU A 142 10.26 18.26 1.35
CA LEU A 142 10.69 18.82 2.64
C LEU A 142 11.70 19.95 2.45
N PHE A 143 12.63 19.81 1.50
CA PHE A 143 13.60 20.86 1.17
C PHE A 143 12.90 22.10 0.60
N LEU A 144 12.03 21.92 -0.40
CA LEU A 144 11.38 23.04 -1.08
C LEU A 144 10.33 23.76 -0.23
N SER A 145 9.60 23.03 0.62
CA SER A 145 8.43 23.56 1.34
C SER A 145 8.74 24.01 2.77
N ARG A 146 9.78 23.41 3.36
CA ARG A 146 10.11 23.57 4.79
C ARG A 146 11.59 23.83 5.06
N GLN A 147 12.41 24.03 4.02
CA GLN A 147 13.86 24.27 4.12
C GLN A 147 14.58 23.17 4.94
N THR A 148 14.04 21.95 4.89
CA THR A 148 14.61 20.80 5.59
C THR A 148 15.69 20.15 4.71
N PRO A 149 16.95 20.07 5.15
CA PRO A 149 18.01 19.45 4.37
C PRO A 149 17.79 17.93 4.25
N ARG A 150 18.42 17.32 3.24
CA ARG A 150 18.56 15.85 3.19
C ARG A 150 19.43 15.36 4.34
N PRO A 151 19.29 14.09 4.78
CA PRO A 151 20.27 13.52 5.71
C PRO A 151 21.65 13.49 5.06
N ASP A 152 22.69 13.74 5.86
CA ASP A 152 24.08 13.60 5.39
C ASP A 152 24.41 12.12 5.14
N SER A 153 25.44 11.86 4.33
CA SER A 153 25.93 10.50 4.09
C SER A 153 26.72 9.91 5.27
N TRP A 154 27.25 10.78 6.15
CA TRP A 154 28.08 10.43 7.31
C TRP A 154 29.20 9.43 7.00
N SER A 155 29.81 9.56 5.82
CA SER A 155 30.91 8.67 5.39
C SER A 155 32.11 8.71 6.34
N ASP A 156 32.25 9.79 7.12
CA ASP A 156 33.24 9.96 8.17
C ASP A 156 33.01 9.09 9.42
N GLU A 157 31.85 8.43 9.53
CA GLU A 157 31.51 7.53 10.63
C GLU A 157 31.78 6.05 10.33
N ALA A 158 32.28 5.74 9.13
CA ALA A 158 32.59 4.38 8.73
C ALA A 158 33.65 3.75 9.67
N GLY A 159 33.27 2.66 10.33
CA GLY A 159 34.13 1.92 11.26
C GLY A 159 34.13 2.43 12.70
N LEU A 160 33.35 3.47 13.03
CA LEU A 160 33.13 3.90 14.40
C LEU A 160 32.20 2.93 15.16
N THR A 161 32.36 2.85 16.47
CA THR A 161 31.41 2.18 17.36
C THR A 161 30.10 2.97 17.46
N ALA A 162 29.01 2.31 17.87
CA ALA A 162 27.72 2.98 18.06
C ALA A 162 27.79 4.17 19.05
N TRP A 163 28.65 4.09 20.07
CA TRP A 163 28.84 5.18 21.02
C TRP A 163 29.59 6.37 20.42
N GLU A 164 30.62 6.12 19.61
CA GLU A 164 31.36 7.16 18.90
C GLU A 164 30.48 7.86 17.86
N VAL A 165 29.62 7.11 17.15
CA VAL A 165 28.59 7.69 16.27
C VAL A 165 27.69 8.63 17.05
N ILE A 166 27.13 8.21 18.19
CA ILE A 166 26.25 9.05 18.99
C ILE A 166 26.96 10.34 19.44
N LEU A 167 28.20 10.24 19.93
CA LEU A 167 28.98 11.40 20.33
C LEU A 167 29.27 12.34 19.15
N ASN A 168 29.60 11.78 17.98
CA ASN A 168 29.83 12.56 16.76
C ASN A 168 28.56 13.32 16.35
N ARG A 169 27.41 12.64 16.32
CA ARG A 169 26.11 13.28 16.03
C ARG A 169 25.77 14.37 17.03
N PHE A 170 26.01 14.16 18.33
CA PHE A 170 25.77 15.20 19.33
C PHE A 170 26.69 16.41 19.17
N SER A 171 27.94 16.24 18.74
CA SER A 171 28.86 17.36 18.53
C SER A 171 28.34 18.38 17.50
N VAL A 172 27.53 17.93 16.53
CA VAL A 172 26.90 18.79 15.52
C VAL A 172 25.90 19.75 16.15
N ILE A 173 25.20 19.33 17.20
CA ILE A 173 24.21 20.17 17.90
C ILE A 173 24.90 21.39 18.51
N ASP A 174 26.10 21.20 19.08
CA ASP A 174 26.85 22.23 19.79
C ASP A 174 27.51 23.26 18.87
N THR A 175 27.46 23.06 17.55
CA THR A 175 27.88 24.05 16.55
C THR A 175 26.98 25.28 16.50
N ASN A 176 25.77 25.20 17.07
CA ASN A 176 24.81 26.30 17.14
C ASN A 176 24.22 26.40 18.56
N PRO A 177 24.60 27.42 19.36
CA PRO A 177 24.17 27.54 20.75
C PRO A 177 22.65 27.61 20.96
N ASP A 178 21.93 28.25 20.05
CA ASP A 178 20.47 28.41 20.18
C ASP A 178 19.76 27.07 19.90
N ILE A 179 20.19 26.35 18.87
CA ILE A 179 19.70 24.99 18.57
C ILE A 179 20.07 24.02 19.70
N SER A 180 21.29 24.12 20.23
CA SER A 180 21.75 23.31 21.36
C SER A 180 20.89 23.54 22.59
N SER A 181 20.61 24.80 22.94
CA SER A 181 19.71 25.15 24.04
C SER A 181 18.34 24.50 23.90
N VAL A 182 17.71 24.60 22.73
CA VAL A 182 16.38 23.99 22.49
C VAL A 182 16.45 22.46 22.52
N TYR A 183 17.42 21.86 21.84
CA TYR A 183 17.56 20.40 21.80
C TYR A 183 17.72 19.81 23.21
N TRP A 184 18.61 20.38 24.03
CA TRP A 184 18.87 19.88 25.38
C TRP A 184 17.79 20.23 26.40
N SER A 185 16.93 21.20 26.11
CA SER A 185 15.79 21.58 26.97
C SER A 185 14.55 20.66 26.84
N GLY A 186 14.51 19.80 25.81
CA GLY A 186 13.34 18.98 25.49
C GLY A 186 12.94 18.01 26.62
N GLN A 187 11.64 18.00 26.95
CA GLN A 187 10.98 16.94 27.72
C GLN A 187 10.05 16.17 26.77
N PRO A 188 10.08 14.82 26.71
CA PRO A 188 10.98 13.90 27.44
C PRO A 188 12.44 14.04 26.95
N THR A 189 13.38 13.25 27.48
CA THR A 189 14.82 13.36 27.17
C THR A 189 15.10 13.67 25.69
N PRO A 190 16.08 14.52 25.36
CA PRO A 190 16.31 15.02 23.99
C PRO A 190 16.34 13.93 22.91
N LEU A 191 16.99 12.80 23.21
CA LEU A 191 17.04 11.65 22.31
C LEU A 191 15.65 11.02 22.05
N ARG A 192 14.74 11.05 23.03
CA ARG A 192 13.35 10.61 22.84
C ARG A 192 12.52 11.64 22.09
N ALA A 193 12.72 12.92 22.36
CA ALA A 193 11.97 14.00 21.72
C ALA A 193 12.34 14.15 20.23
N PHE A 194 13.63 14.26 19.94
CA PHE A 194 14.15 14.62 18.63
C PHE A 194 14.86 13.46 17.93
N GLY A 195 15.43 12.51 18.70
CA GLY A 195 16.33 11.51 18.15
C GLY A 195 17.69 12.09 17.76
N LEU A 196 18.54 11.30 17.12
CA LEU A 196 19.86 11.76 16.72
C LEU A 196 19.77 12.78 15.56
N PRO A 197 20.71 13.72 15.46
CA PRO A 197 20.94 14.49 14.25
C PRO A 197 21.20 13.59 13.05
N THR A 198 20.52 13.89 11.94
CA THR A 198 20.67 13.17 10.67
C THR A 198 21.30 14.03 9.58
N SER A 199 21.41 15.34 9.81
CA SER A 199 22.23 16.27 9.02
C SER A 199 23.15 17.10 9.92
N ARG A 200 24.21 17.66 9.34
CA ARG A 200 24.86 18.86 9.88
C ARG A 200 23.92 20.06 9.82
N THR A 201 24.23 21.12 10.56
CA THR A 201 23.48 22.39 10.43
C THR A 201 23.72 23.00 9.06
N VAL A 202 22.67 23.39 8.36
CA VAL A 202 22.75 24.00 7.02
C VAL A 202 22.13 25.39 7.06
N ASP A 203 22.90 26.39 6.61
CA ASP A 203 22.39 27.75 6.38
C ASP A 203 21.57 27.77 5.08
N GLN A 204 20.29 28.13 5.20
CA GLN A 204 19.30 28.21 4.11
C GLN A 204 18.91 29.68 3.83
N GLY A 205 19.73 30.64 4.27
CA GLY A 205 19.51 32.08 4.12
C GLY A 205 18.71 32.67 5.27
N ASP A 206 17.40 32.41 5.30
CA ASP A 206 16.51 32.96 6.32
C ASP A 206 16.53 32.14 7.62
N VAL A 207 16.97 30.89 7.55
CA VAL A 207 17.05 29.95 8.69
C VAL A 207 18.32 29.12 8.62
N VAL A 208 18.89 28.81 9.79
CA VAL A 208 19.88 27.73 9.96
C VAL A 208 19.14 26.50 10.46
N THR A 209 19.24 25.39 9.73
CA THR A 209 18.41 24.20 9.95
C THR A 209 19.23 23.00 10.39
N LEU A 210 18.77 22.30 11.42
CA LEU A 210 19.26 20.99 11.84
C LEU A 210 18.15 19.94 11.68
N ARG A 211 18.41 18.89 10.89
CA ARG A 211 17.51 17.72 10.81
C ARG A 211 17.88 16.69 11.87
N THR A 212 16.87 16.18 12.57
CA THR A 212 16.97 15.06 13.51
C THR A 212 16.06 13.93 13.07
N GLN A 213 16.09 12.78 13.74
CA GLN A 213 15.25 11.62 13.38
C GLN A 213 13.74 11.85 13.55
N ARG A 214 13.32 12.84 14.35
CA ARG A 214 11.90 13.09 14.66
C ARG A 214 11.43 14.53 14.50
N ALA A 215 12.34 15.48 14.32
CA ALA A 215 11.99 16.88 14.12
C ALA A 215 13.06 17.63 13.33
N VAL A 216 12.74 18.86 12.96
CA VAL A 216 13.66 19.81 12.36
C VAL A 216 13.71 21.05 13.23
N LEU A 217 14.91 21.45 13.64
CA LEU A 217 15.14 22.65 14.44
C LEU A 217 15.63 23.76 13.51
N GLN A 218 14.95 24.91 13.53
CA GLN A 218 15.27 26.04 12.65
C GLN A 218 15.51 27.30 13.45
N GLN A 219 16.76 27.78 13.47
CA GLN A 219 17.10 29.07 14.03
C GLN A 219 16.88 30.16 12.98
N TRP A 220 15.98 31.09 13.26
CA TRP A 220 15.65 32.19 12.35
C TRP A 220 16.76 33.24 12.30
N GLN A 221 17.24 33.55 11.09
CA GLN A 221 18.26 34.58 10.84
C GLN A 221 17.66 35.98 10.62
N VAL A 222 16.34 36.03 10.41
CA VAL A 222 15.54 37.23 10.17
C VAL A 222 14.30 37.22 11.05
N THR A 223 13.77 38.39 11.38
CA THR A 223 12.48 38.50 12.06
C THR A 223 11.34 38.40 11.04
N THR A 224 10.37 37.53 11.32
CA THR A 224 9.14 37.31 10.55
C THR A 224 7.91 37.57 11.44
N PRO A 225 6.68 37.58 10.89
CA PRO A 225 5.48 37.71 11.71
C PRO A 225 5.28 36.62 12.77
N TRP A 226 5.91 35.44 12.62
CA TRP A 226 5.72 34.28 13.48
C TRP A 226 6.97 33.86 14.25
N ALA A 227 8.16 34.40 13.95
CA ALA A 227 9.39 34.09 14.65
C ALA A 227 10.36 35.29 14.68
N GLN A 228 11.07 35.48 15.79
CA GLN A 228 12.09 36.51 15.95
C GLN A 228 13.46 36.02 15.46
N LYS A 229 14.33 36.95 15.04
CA LYS A 229 15.73 36.62 14.78
C LYS A 229 16.39 36.01 16.03
N GLY A 230 17.03 34.86 15.87
CA GLY A 230 17.66 34.06 16.92
C GLY A 230 16.71 33.04 17.57
N GLU A 231 15.40 33.15 17.33
CA GLU A 231 14.43 32.18 17.81
C GLU A 231 14.61 30.84 17.09
N VAL A 232 14.50 29.73 17.83
CA VAL A 232 14.50 28.39 17.27
C VAL A 232 13.09 27.84 17.27
N THR A 233 12.53 27.63 16.09
CA THR A 233 11.25 26.95 15.91
C THR A 233 11.48 25.46 15.65
N ILE A 234 10.54 24.64 16.11
CA ILE A 234 10.56 23.19 15.92
C ILE A 234 9.49 22.82 14.92
N ASN A 235 9.89 22.23 13.79
CA ASN A 235 8.96 21.55 12.90
C ASN A 235 8.95 20.07 13.27
N TRP A 236 7.86 19.64 13.91
CA TRP A 236 7.72 18.25 14.33
C TRP A 236 7.55 17.33 13.13
N GLY A 237 8.27 16.21 13.15
CA GLY A 237 8.27 15.27 12.03
C GLY A 237 6.89 14.65 11.77
N SER A 238 6.03 14.54 12.78
CA SER A 238 4.65 14.07 12.60
C SER A 238 3.77 15.08 11.85
N GLN A 239 3.96 16.39 12.09
CA GLN A 239 3.30 17.44 11.31
C GLN A 239 3.83 17.45 9.88
N LEU A 240 5.16 17.34 9.70
CA LEU A 240 5.77 17.23 8.38
C LEU A 240 5.26 16.00 7.61
N ALA A 241 5.07 14.87 8.30
CA ALA A 241 4.48 13.67 7.71
C ALA A 241 3.01 13.85 7.32
N ARG A 242 2.24 14.60 8.11
CA ARG A 242 0.86 14.97 7.74
C ARG A 242 0.85 15.86 6.50
N GLU A 243 1.71 16.88 6.47
CA GLU A 243 1.81 17.86 5.37
C GLU A 243 2.32 17.23 4.07
N SER A 244 3.25 16.29 4.16
CA SER A 244 3.82 15.62 2.98
C SER A 244 2.89 14.57 2.38
N GLY A 245 1.79 14.23 3.07
CA GLY A 245 0.88 13.14 2.68
C GLY A 245 1.35 11.74 3.08
N PHE A 246 2.40 11.65 3.90
CA PHE A 246 2.84 10.37 4.50
C PHE A 246 1.78 9.82 5.45
N VAL A 247 1.19 10.68 6.30
CA VAL A 247 -0.03 10.29 7.03
C VAL A 247 -1.16 10.21 6.00
N PRO A 248 -1.80 9.04 5.81
CA PRO A 248 -2.81 8.90 4.77
C PRO A 248 -3.92 9.94 4.91
N GLY A 249 -4.39 10.49 3.78
CA GLY A 249 -5.34 11.59 3.78
C GLY A 249 -6.59 11.30 4.61
N TYR A 250 -7.06 10.05 4.59
CA TYR A 250 -8.20 9.61 5.40
C TYR A 250 -7.96 9.57 6.90
N ALA A 251 -6.74 9.24 7.32
CA ALA A 251 -6.38 9.27 8.71
C ALA A 251 -6.30 10.73 9.18
N SER A 252 -5.94 11.65 8.29
CA SER A 252 -5.76 13.08 8.58
C SER A 252 -7.05 13.89 8.59
N GLN A 253 -8.21 13.29 8.26
CA GLN A 253 -9.51 13.97 8.31
C GLN A 253 -10.13 13.84 9.70
N PRO A 254 -10.57 14.94 10.32
CA PRO A 254 -11.31 14.89 11.57
C PRO A 254 -12.68 14.25 11.33
N VAL A 255 -13.15 13.47 12.30
CA VAL A 255 -14.42 12.73 12.24
C VAL A 255 -15.26 13.03 13.47
N ASP A 256 -16.52 12.61 13.49
CA ASP A 256 -17.33 12.64 14.72
C ASP A 256 -16.86 11.57 15.73
N ASP A 257 -17.25 11.74 16.99
CA ASP A 257 -16.82 10.90 18.10
C ASP A 257 -17.22 9.42 17.96
N LYS A 258 -18.38 9.12 17.36
CA LYS A 258 -18.82 7.74 17.14
C LYS A 258 -18.00 7.06 16.06
N THR A 259 -17.65 7.80 15.00
CA THR A 259 -16.81 7.31 13.91
C THR A 259 -15.34 7.14 14.34
N ALA A 260 -14.85 8.02 15.23
CA ALA A 260 -13.48 7.97 15.75
C ALA A 260 -13.16 6.74 16.61
N LEU A 261 -14.17 6.04 17.11
CA LEU A 261 -14.02 4.80 17.88
C LEU A 261 -13.65 3.59 17.01
N VAL A 262 -13.75 3.72 15.69
CA VAL A 262 -13.37 2.68 14.72
C VAL A 262 -12.02 3.05 14.11
N PRO A 263 -11.04 2.13 14.00
CA PRO A 263 -9.80 2.41 13.30
C PRO A 263 -10.09 2.94 11.89
N ALA A 264 -9.44 4.04 11.50
CA ALA A 264 -9.64 4.58 10.16
C ALA A 264 -9.08 3.57 9.16
N LYS A 265 -9.99 2.89 8.47
CA LYS A 265 -9.69 2.17 7.25
C LYS A 265 -9.60 3.19 6.14
N ALA A 266 -8.79 2.92 5.11
CA ALA A 266 -8.85 3.69 3.89
C ALA A 266 -10.32 3.78 3.44
N PRO A 267 -10.93 4.98 3.35
CA PRO A 267 -12.29 5.14 2.93
C PRO A 267 -12.32 4.67 1.49
N ILE A 268 -13.06 3.59 1.27
CA ILE A 268 -13.55 3.22 -0.04
C ILE A 268 -14.71 4.19 -0.32
N THR A 269 -14.39 5.46 -0.58
CA THR A 269 -15.33 6.44 -1.15
C THR A 269 -14.55 7.58 -1.81
N VAL A 270 -14.03 7.31 -3.00
CA VAL A 270 -13.75 8.35 -3.99
C VAL A 270 -15.01 8.47 -4.86
N ALA A 271 -15.43 9.68 -5.22
CA ALA A 271 -16.46 9.84 -6.24
C ALA A 271 -16.02 9.08 -7.51
N SER A 272 -16.85 8.14 -7.98
CA SER A 272 -16.53 7.29 -9.11
C SER A 272 -16.08 8.09 -10.33
N GLY A 273 -14.95 7.70 -10.93
CA GLY A 273 -14.49 8.20 -12.23
C GLY A 273 -13.75 9.53 -12.26
N THR A 274 -13.62 10.29 -11.16
CA THR A 274 -12.92 11.59 -11.19
C THR A 274 -11.42 11.46 -10.90
N PHE A 275 -10.60 12.04 -11.78
CA PHE A 275 -9.15 12.28 -11.62
C PHE A 275 -8.89 13.80 -11.48
N PRO A 276 -7.85 14.24 -10.76
CA PRO A 276 -6.81 13.44 -10.11
C PRO A 276 -7.31 12.68 -8.88
N ARG A 277 -6.59 11.62 -8.49
CA ARG A 277 -6.89 10.83 -7.28
C ARG A 277 -5.65 10.16 -6.73
N THR A 278 -5.69 9.75 -5.48
CA THR A 278 -4.66 8.90 -4.87
C THR A 278 -5.23 7.52 -4.60
N VAL A 279 -4.51 6.48 -5.01
CA VAL A 279 -4.82 5.07 -4.69
C VAL A 279 -3.70 4.50 -3.84
N VAL A 280 -4.02 3.61 -2.90
CA VAL A 280 -3.01 2.94 -2.07
C VAL A 280 -2.95 1.49 -2.51
N ASP A 281 -1.77 1.01 -2.85
CA ASP A 281 -1.59 -0.36 -3.33
C ASP A 281 -1.37 -1.36 -2.18
N ALA A 282 -1.19 -2.64 -2.50
CA ALA A 282 -1.04 -3.70 -1.51
C ALA A 282 0.24 -3.60 -0.66
N THR A 283 1.21 -2.77 -1.08
CA THR A 283 2.43 -2.50 -0.32
C THR A 283 2.27 -1.32 0.64
N GLY A 284 1.09 -0.69 0.66
CA GLY A 284 0.85 0.54 1.42
C GLY A 284 1.34 1.80 0.69
N GLN A 285 1.87 1.68 -0.53
CA GLN A 285 2.35 2.83 -1.29
C GLN A 285 1.18 3.63 -1.85
N ALA A 286 1.19 4.95 -1.60
CA ALA A 286 0.26 5.90 -2.20
C ALA A 286 0.70 6.30 -3.61
N HIS A 287 -0.25 6.30 -4.54
CA HIS A 287 -0.05 6.55 -5.96
C HIS A 287 -0.95 7.71 -6.40
N TYR A 288 -0.36 8.87 -6.66
CA TYR A 288 -1.08 10.01 -7.20
C TYR A 288 -1.30 9.84 -8.71
N MET A 289 -2.53 9.56 -9.09
CA MET A 289 -3.00 9.40 -10.45
C MET A 289 -3.53 10.76 -10.93
N LYS A 290 -2.73 11.49 -11.71
CA LYS A 290 -3.13 12.81 -12.22
C LYS A 290 -4.31 12.71 -13.20
N GLU A 291 -4.24 11.73 -14.08
CA GLU A 291 -5.18 11.51 -15.18
C GLU A 291 -5.50 10.02 -15.27
N ARG A 292 -6.56 9.70 -16.02
CA ARG A 292 -6.97 8.32 -16.25
C ARG A 292 -5.93 7.59 -17.11
N PRO A 293 -5.40 6.43 -16.70
CA PRO A 293 -4.39 5.70 -17.48
C PRO A 293 -4.85 5.34 -18.89
N GLN A 294 -4.05 5.64 -19.90
CA GLN A 294 -4.32 5.36 -21.32
C GLN A 294 -3.32 4.38 -21.93
N ARG A 295 -2.24 4.02 -21.23
CA ARG A 295 -1.18 3.12 -21.73
C ARG A 295 -0.73 2.16 -20.63
N ILE A 296 -1.59 1.17 -20.39
CA ILE A 296 -1.46 0.23 -19.27
C ILE A 296 -0.68 -1.01 -19.68
N VAL A 297 0.25 -1.45 -18.84
CA VAL A 297 0.90 -2.77 -18.94
C VAL A 297 0.47 -3.63 -17.77
N SER A 298 0.02 -4.84 -18.07
CA SER A 298 -0.32 -5.86 -17.07
C SER A 298 0.75 -6.94 -17.01
N LEU A 299 1.18 -7.29 -15.78
CA LEU A 299 2.19 -8.31 -15.52
C LEU A 299 1.62 -9.58 -14.89
N THR A 300 0.29 -9.70 -14.77
CA THR A 300 -0.35 -10.92 -14.25
C THR A 300 -1.56 -11.31 -15.07
N LEU A 301 -1.80 -12.62 -15.19
CA LEU A 301 -2.93 -13.14 -15.96
C LEU A 301 -4.28 -12.70 -15.36
N GLY A 302 -4.41 -12.69 -14.03
CA GLY A 302 -5.62 -12.20 -13.36
C GLY A 302 -5.90 -10.73 -13.70
N THR A 303 -4.86 -9.90 -13.74
CA THR A 303 -4.99 -8.50 -14.15
C THR A 303 -5.35 -8.36 -15.63
N ASP A 304 -4.85 -9.23 -16.51
CA ASP A 304 -5.26 -9.24 -17.93
C ASP A 304 -6.77 -9.45 -18.07
N GLU A 305 -7.33 -10.43 -17.35
CA GLU A 305 -8.77 -10.71 -17.37
C GLU A 305 -9.62 -9.52 -16.90
N LEU A 306 -9.18 -8.87 -15.83
CA LEU A 306 -9.84 -7.69 -15.28
C LEU A 306 -9.79 -6.53 -16.25
N LEU A 307 -8.61 -6.19 -16.77
CA LEU A 307 -8.43 -5.06 -17.67
C LEU A 307 -9.21 -5.24 -18.98
N LEU A 308 -9.16 -6.43 -19.59
CA LEU A 308 -9.93 -6.74 -20.81
C LEU A 308 -11.46 -6.78 -20.58
N SER A 309 -11.89 -6.73 -19.32
CA SER A 309 -13.30 -6.62 -18.94
C SER A 309 -13.70 -5.21 -18.53
N LEU A 310 -12.75 -4.38 -18.10
CA LEU A 310 -12.98 -3.03 -17.60
C LEU A 310 -12.73 -1.95 -18.66
N VAL A 311 -11.61 -2.02 -19.38
CA VAL A 311 -11.13 -0.94 -20.26
C VAL A 311 -11.25 -1.31 -21.74
N ASP A 312 -11.24 -0.28 -22.60
CA ASP A 312 -11.03 -0.50 -24.04
C ASP A 312 -9.63 -1.11 -24.27
N PRO A 313 -9.50 -2.21 -25.06
CA PRO A 313 -8.20 -2.80 -25.37
C PRO A 313 -7.17 -1.82 -25.94
N SER A 314 -7.59 -0.71 -26.56
CA SER A 314 -6.69 0.34 -27.04
C SER A 314 -5.91 1.05 -25.93
N ARG A 315 -6.37 0.94 -24.67
CA ARG A 315 -5.67 1.47 -23.49
C ARG A 315 -4.57 0.52 -22.97
N LEU A 316 -4.45 -0.68 -23.55
CA LEU A 316 -3.47 -1.68 -23.14
C LEU A 316 -2.25 -1.62 -24.06
N ALA A 317 -1.12 -1.21 -23.50
CA ALA A 317 0.16 -1.22 -24.17
C ALA A 317 0.71 -2.64 -24.31
N ALA A 318 0.49 -3.48 -23.30
CA ALA A 318 0.74 -4.92 -23.35
C ALA A 318 -0.02 -5.68 -22.26
N VAL A 319 -0.32 -6.94 -22.54
CA VAL A 319 -0.82 -7.96 -21.60
C VAL A 319 0.25 -9.03 -21.39
N THR A 320 0.04 -9.96 -20.45
CA THR A 320 1.00 -11.07 -20.31
C THR A 320 1.01 -11.97 -21.55
N PHE A 321 2.11 -12.68 -21.77
CA PHE A 321 2.20 -13.69 -22.83
C PHE A 321 1.20 -14.84 -22.71
N LEU A 322 0.54 -14.99 -21.56
CA LEU A 322 -0.48 -16.02 -21.32
C LEU A 322 -1.88 -15.60 -21.81
N ALA A 323 -2.14 -14.29 -21.90
CA ALA A 323 -3.46 -13.75 -22.23
C ALA A 323 -4.04 -14.22 -23.57
N PRO A 324 -3.27 -14.47 -24.65
CA PRO A 324 -3.85 -14.98 -25.89
C PRO A 324 -4.23 -16.48 -25.86
N SER A 325 -3.90 -17.22 -24.80
CA SER A 325 -4.14 -18.67 -24.73
C SER A 325 -5.50 -19.01 -24.14
N SER A 326 -6.37 -19.63 -24.95
CA SER A 326 -7.70 -20.10 -24.53
C SER A 326 -7.69 -21.24 -23.50
N ILE A 327 -6.52 -21.83 -23.24
CA ILE A 327 -6.32 -22.83 -22.17
C ILE A 327 -6.25 -22.12 -20.80
N TRP A 328 -5.60 -20.97 -20.75
CA TRP A 328 -5.20 -20.30 -19.50
C TRP A 328 -6.11 -19.15 -19.10
N THR A 329 -6.80 -18.54 -20.05
CA THR A 329 -7.66 -17.39 -19.78
C THR A 329 -9.03 -17.48 -20.41
N ASN A 330 -9.97 -16.77 -19.80
CA ASN A 330 -11.34 -16.63 -20.23
C ASN A 330 -11.55 -15.49 -21.25
N VAL A 331 -10.52 -14.70 -21.53
CA VAL A 331 -10.59 -13.53 -22.43
C VAL A 331 -9.59 -13.61 -23.59
N ALA A 332 -9.22 -14.83 -23.99
CA ALA A 332 -8.24 -15.05 -25.06
C ALA A 332 -8.63 -14.37 -26.37
N ASP A 333 -9.92 -14.39 -26.70
CA ASP A 333 -10.51 -13.71 -27.86
C ASP A 333 -10.27 -12.18 -27.82
N LYS A 334 -10.41 -11.56 -26.65
CA LYS A 334 -10.16 -10.12 -26.47
C LYS A 334 -8.68 -9.76 -26.45
N ALA A 335 -7.81 -10.71 -26.10
CA ALA A 335 -6.36 -10.53 -26.10
C ALA A 335 -5.74 -10.72 -27.49
N GLN A 336 -6.47 -11.25 -28.47
CA GLN A 336 -5.96 -11.48 -29.81
C GLN A 336 -5.50 -10.17 -30.47
N GLY A 337 -4.27 -10.16 -30.98
CA GLY A 337 -3.68 -9.00 -31.65
C GLY A 337 -3.09 -7.95 -30.70
N LEU A 338 -3.26 -8.09 -29.38
CA LEU A 338 -2.57 -7.24 -28.42
C LEU A 338 -1.10 -7.63 -28.29
N LYS A 339 -0.25 -6.65 -27.98
CA LYS A 339 1.16 -6.92 -27.68
C LYS A 339 1.26 -7.67 -26.36
N THR A 340 2.14 -8.66 -26.31
CA THR A 340 2.42 -9.43 -25.09
C THR A 340 3.79 -9.06 -24.52
N VAL A 341 3.93 -9.17 -23.19
CA VAL A 341 5.20 -8.97 -22.49
C VAL A 341 5.43 -10.04 -21.43
N GLY A 342 6.71 -10.29 -21.13
CA GLY A 342 7.14 -11.05 -19.96
C GLY A 342 7.42 -10.13 -18.76
N SER A 343 8.29 -10.55 -17.85
CA SER A 343 8.68 -9.76 -16.67
C SER A 343 9.94 -8.91 -16.89
N ASP A 344 10.38 -8.72 -18.13
CA ASP A 344 11.59 -7.95 -18.45
C ASP A 344 11.33 -6.44 -18.33
N PRO A 345 11.98 -5.75 -17.37
CA PRO A 345 11.73 -4.33 -17.10
C PRO A 345 12.16 -3.41 -18.25
N GLU A 346 13.18 -3.76 -19.04
CA GLU A 346 13.63 -2.94 -20.17
C GLU A 346 12.60 -3.00 -21.31
N LEU A 347 12.07 -4.20 -21.60
CA LEU A 347 11.01 -4.37 -22.59
C LEU A 347 9.71 -3.67 -22.16
N ILE A 348 9.38 -3.70 -20.86
CA ILE A 348 8.23 -2.98 -20.30
C ILE A 348 8.43 -1.47 -20.44
N ALA A 349 9.60 -0.95 -20.04
CA ALA A 349 9.96 0.46 -20.12
C ALA A 349 9.93 0.98 -21.58
N ALA A 350 10.39 0.18 -22.54
CA ALA A 350 10.37 0.51 -23.96
C ALA A 350 8.95 0.69 -24.53
N LEU A 351 7.93 0.16 -23.85
CA LEU A 351 6.55 0.47 -24.21
C LEU A 351 6.24 1.93 -23.88
N GLN A 352 6.82 2.53 -22.83
CA GLN A 352 6.50 3.83 -22.21
C GLN A 352 5.14 3.85 -21.48
N PRO A 353 4.84 2.91 -20.57
CA PRO A 353 3.55 2.85 -19.89
C PRO A 353 3.29 4.09 -19.04
N ASP A 354 2.03 4.50 -18.94
CA ASP A 354 1.60 5.45 -17.91
C ASP A 354 1.13 4.75 -16.63
N LEU A 355 0.88 3.43 -16.70
CA LEU A 355 0.62 2.57 -15.57
C LEU A 355 1.14 1.16 -15.84
N VAL A 356 1.85 0.59 -14.86
CA VAL A 356 2.18 -0.84 -14.78
C VAL A 356 1.43 -1.44 -13.60
N ILE A 357 0.72 -2.54 -13.81
CA ILE A 357 0.07 -3.29 -12.74
C ILE A 357 0.82 -4.62 -12.54
N ALA A 358 1.38 -4.78 -11.34
CA ALA A 358 2.15 -5.94 -10.89
C ALA A 358 1.46 -6.62 -9.70
N ALA A 359 2.04 -7.71 -9.19
CA ALA A 359 1.61 -8.35 -7.94
C ALA A 359 2.79 -8.54 -6.98
N THR A 360 2.51 -8.85 -5.71
CA THR A 360 3.52 -9.07 -4.66
C THR A 360 4.51 -10.20 -4.97
N TYR A 361 4.14 -11.13 -5.86
CA TYR A 361 5.00 -12.21 -6.34
C TYR A 361 5.73 -11.90 -7.66
N THR A 362 5.52 -10.71 -8.25
CA THR A 362 6.32 -10.24 -9.38
C THR A 362 7.74 -9.91 -8.91
N ASN A 363 8.74 -10.11 -9.75
CA ASN A 363 10.15 -9.89 -9.40
C ASN A 363 10.38 -8.46 -8.85
N ALA A 364 10.86 -8.38 -7.61
CA ALA A 364 11.00 -7.12 -6.87
C ALA A 364 12.06 -6.18 -7.50
N ASP A 365 13.17 -6.72 -7.99
CA ASP A 365 14.23 -5.92 -8.63
C ASP A 365 13.73 -5.27 -9.92
N GLY A 366 12.96 -6.00 -10.72
CA GLY A 366 12.30 -5.47 -11.92
C GLY A 366 11.27 -4.38 -11.59
N ILE A 367 10.46 -4.57 -10.54
CA ILE A 367 9.54 -3.53 -10.06
C ILE A 367 10.32 -2.29 -9.64
N LYS A 368 11.40 -2.46 -8.87
CA LYS A 368 12.23 -1.35 -8.40
C LYS A 368 12.81 -0.58 -9.58
N LEU A 369 13.37 -1.26 -10.57
CA LEU A 369 13.92 -0.63 -11.76
C LEU A 369 12.87 0.20 -12.52
N LEU A 370 11.66 -0.33 -12.72
CA LEU A 370 10.57 0.42 -13.35
C LEU A 370 10.20 1.68 -12.56
N LYS A 371 10.15 1.60 -11.23
CA LYS A 371 9.90 2.76 -10.35
C LYS A 371 11.04 3.78 -10.41
N ASP A 372 12.30 3.34 -10.38
CA ASP A 372 13.49 4.20 -10.49
C ASP A 372 13.52 4.95 -11.85
N LEU A 373 12.99 4.34 -12.91
CA LEU A 373 12.81 4.95 -14.23
C LEU A 373 11.62 5.93 -14.29
N GLY A 374 10.89 6.10 -13.20
CA GLY A 374 9.77 7.05 -13.08
C GLY A 374 8.42 6.51 -13.54
N PHE A 375 8.30 5.20 -13.81
CA PHE A 375 7.01 4.61 -14.15
C PHE A 375 6.14 4.42 -12.90
N GLN A 376 4.84 4.65 -13.07
CA GLN A 376 3.85 4.35 -12.04
C GLN A 376 3.58 2.86 -12.00
N VAL A 377 4.00 2.19 -10.91
CA VAL A 377 3.83 0.74 -10.72
C VAL A 377 2.95 0.48 -9.51
N ILE A 378 1.74 -0.02 -9.75
CA ILE A 378 0.80 -0.43 -8.70
C ILE A 378 0.95 -1.92 -8.44
N THR A 379 1.22 -2.29 -7.19
CA THR A 379 1.39 -3.69 -6.79
C THR A 379 0.14 -4.23 -6.11
N MET A 380 -0.41 -5.32 -6.66
CA MET A 380 -1.57 -6.03 -6.13
C MET A 380 -1.14 -7.14 -5.15
N GLN A 381 -1.99 -7.46 -4.18
CA GLN A 381 -1.75 -8.56 -3.25
C GLN A 381 -2.03 -9.92 -3.89
N LEU A 382 -1.46 -10.98 -3.31
CA LEU A 382 -1.91 -12.34 -3.56
C LEU A 382 -3.33 -12.50 -3.00
N LEU A 383 -4.21 -13.11 -3.78
CA LEU A 383 -5.63 -13.27 -3.44
C LEU A 383 -5.90 -14.72 -3.03
N ASP A 384 -6.64 -14.91 -1.94
CA ASP A 384 -6.95 -16.23 -1.39
C ASP A 384 -8.44 -16.59 -1.40
N SER A 385 -9.32 -15.65 -1.78
CA SER A 385 -10.78 -15.83 -1.63
C SER A 385 -11.57 -14.96 -2.62
N VAL A 386 -12.81 -15.38 -2.88
CA VAL A 386 -13.80 -14.64 -3.66
C VAL A 386 -14.05 -13.25 -3.07
N ALA A 387 -14.01 -13.11 -1.73
CA ALA A 387 -14.16 -11.82 -1.08
C ALA A 387 -13.05 -10.86 -1.49
N GLN A 388 -11.78 -11.30 -1.39
CA GLN A 388 -10.64 -10.49 -1.82
C GLN A 388 -10.65 -10.23 -3.34
N ILE A 389 -11.12 -11.17 -4.15
CA ILE A 389 -11.28 -10.97 -5.60
C ILE A 389 -12.29 -9.85 -5.91
N LYS A 390 -13.41 -9.77 -5.18
CA LYS A 390 -14.37 -8.64 -5.31
C LYS A 390 -13.71 -7.30 -5.01
N ASP A 391 -12.98 -7.23 -3.91
CA ASP A 391 -12.31 -6.00 -3.50
C ASP A 391 -11.23 -5.62 -4.52
N ASN A 392 -10.56 -6.61 -5.08
CA ASN A 392 -9.56 -6.42 -6.13
C ASN A 392 -10.17 -5.96 -7.47
N ILE A 393 -11.34 -6.48 -7.88
CA ILE A 393 -12.08 -5.97 -9.05
C ILE A 393 -12.40 -4.49 -8.87
N ARG A 394 -12.91 -4.10 -7.69
CA ARG A 394 -13.22 -2.70 -7.38
C ARG A 394 -11.98 -1.83 -7.36
N PHE A 395 -10.89 -2.31 -6.77
CA PHE A 395 -9.62 -1.60 -6.74
C PHE A 395 -9.08 -1.35 -8.15
N VAL A 396 -9.00 -2.37 -9.01
CA VAL A 396 -8.53 -2.20 -10.39
C VAL A 396 -9.46 -1.27 -11.16
N ALA A 397 -10.78 -1.40 -10.98
CA ALA A 397 -11.75 -0.49 -11.57
C ALA A 397 -11.54 0.96 -11.13
N GLN A 398 -11.23 1.21 -9.86
CA GLN A 398 -10.89 2.54 -9.33
C GLN A 398 -9.58 3.07 -9.93
N VAL A 399 -8.55 2.23 -10.05
CA VAL A 399 -7.25 2.58 -10.64
C VAL A 399 -7.41 3.05 -12.09
N VAL A 400 -8.24 2.35 -12.87
CA VAL A 400 -8.43 2.65 -14.30
C VAL A 400 -9.63 3.58 -14.59
N GLY A 401 -10.34 4.03 -13.55
CA GLY A 401 -11.51 4.91 -13.65
C GLY A 401 -12.72 4.27 -14.33
N GLU A 402 -12.99 2.99 -14.08
CA GLU A 402 -14.11 2.20 -14.60
C GLU A 402 -14.98 1.63 -13.46
N GLU A 403 -15.18 2.37 -12.37
CA GLU A 403 -15.84 1.89 -11.15
C GLU A 403 -17.26 1.38 -11.40
N THR A 404 -18.03 2.06 -12.26
CA THR A 404 -19.38 1.60 -12.63
C THR A 404 -19.33 0.22 -13.29
N LYS A 405 -18.35 -0.04 -14.18
CA LYS A 405 -18.17 -1.37 -14.77
C LYS A 405 -17.63 -2.36 -13.74
N GLY A 406 -16.78 -1.92 -12.82
CA GLY A 406 -16.30 -2.72 -11.69
C GLY A 406 -17.46 -3.25 -10.85
N GLU A 407 -18.38 -2.38 -10.42
CA GLU A 407 -19.55 -2.80 -9.65
C GLU A 407 -20.50 -3.68 -10.49
N GLN A 408 -20.64 -3.43 -11.80
CA GLN A 408 -21.41 -4.32 -12.67
C GLN A 408 -20.79 -5.72 -12.76
N LEU A 409 -19.46 -5.82 -12.89
CA LEU A 409 -18.75 -7.10 -12.89
C LEU A 409 -18.89 -7.83 -11.55
N VAL A 410 -18.76 -7.12 -10.43
CA VAL A 410 -18.97 -7.71 -9.10
C VAL A 410 -20.40 -8.21 -8.93
N ALA A 411 -21.41 -7.42 -9.32
CA ALA A 411 -22.80 -7.82 -9.23
C ALA A 411 -23.12 -9.06 -10.09
N GLN A 412 -22.57 -9.13 -11.30
CA GLN A 412 -22.72 -10.31 -12.17
C GLN A 412 -22.06 -11.55 -11.55
N MET A 413 -20.84 -11.40 -11.04
CA MET A 413 -20.13 -12.48 -10.37
C MET A 413 -20.90 -12.97 -9.12
N GLU A 414 -21.41 -12.05 -8.30
CA GLU A 414 -22.18 -12.39 -7.10
C GLU A 414 -23.49 -13.10 -7.43
N ALA A 415 -24.22 -12.63 -8.45
CA ALA A 415 -25.45 -13.28 -8.90
C ALA A 415 -25.18 -14.73 -9.36
N ARG A 416 -24.08 -14.93 -10.10
CA ARG A 416 -23.67 -16.26 -10.56
C ARG A 416 -23.28 -17.17 -9.39
N LEU A 417 -22.51 -16.67 -8.42
CA LEU A 417 -22.16 -17.42 -7.22
C LEU A 417 -23.39 -17.80 -6.40
N GLN A 418 -24.31 -16.87 -6.19
CA GLN A 418 -25.55 -17.11 -5.44
C GLN A 418 -26.42 -18.19 -6.10
N GLU A 419 -26.54 -18.17 -7.43
CA GLU A 419 -27.24 -19.20 -8.20
C GLU A 419 -26.66 -20.60 -7.90
N VAL A 420 -25.34 -20.73 -8.00
CA VAL A 420 -24.65 -22.01 -7.80
C VAL A 420 -24.72 -22.47 -6.34
N GLU A 421 -24.43 -21.57 -5.40
CA GLU A 421 -24.45 -21.86 -3.97
C GLU A 421 -25.86 -22.26 -3.50
N ALA A 422 -26.92 -21.61 -4.01
CA ALA A 422 -28.30 -21.97 -3.70
C ALA A 422 -28.70 -23.34 -4.27
N ALA A 423 -28.15 -23.74 -5.41
CA ALA A 423 -28.35 -25.07 -5.96
C ALA A 423 -27.60 -26.14 -5.14
N ALA A 424 -26.32 -25.89 -4.82
CA ALA A 424 -25.49 -26.79 -4.00
C ALA A 424 -26.03 -26.95 -2.57
N ALA A 425 -26.62 -25.90 -1.98
CA ALA A 425 -27.21 -25.95 -0.65
C ALA A 425 -28.40 -26.93 -0.51
N LYS A 426 -28.98 -27.40 -1.63
CA LYS A 426 -30.03 -28.43 -1.63
C LYS A 426 -29.47 -29.85 -1.46
N ALA A 427 -28.15 -30.01 -1.52
CA ALA A 427 -27.51 -31.31 -1.35
C ALA A 427 -27.67 -31.84 0.09
N THR A 428 -27.96 -33.13 0.22
CA THR A 428 -28.11 -33.81 1.52
C THR A 428 -26.78 -34.29 2.09
N SER A 429 -25.70 -34.22 1.31
CA SER A 429 -24.34 -34.58 1.72
C SER A 429 -23.32 -33.63 1.09
N LYS A 430 -22.16 -33.51 1.74
CA LYS A 430 -21.02 -32.72 1.25
C LYS A 430 -19.85 -33.65 0.96
N PRO A 431 -19.49 -33.88 -0.33
CA PRO A 431 -18.36 -34.74 -0.67
C PRO A 431 -17.04 -34.22 -0.09
N ARG A 432 -16.15 -35.13 0.31
CA ARG A 432 -14.76 -34.79 0.64
C ARG A 432 -13.97 -34.61 -0.65
N VAL A 433 -13.42 -33.43 -0.87
CA VAL A 433 -12.78 -33.03 -2.14
C VAL A 433 -11.31 -32.72 -1.91
N MET A 434 -10.48 -33.15 -2.84
CA MET A 434 -9.06 -32.79 -2.89
C MET A 434 -8.73 -32.22 -4.26
N PHE A 435 -8.03 -31.08 -4.30
CA PHE A 435 -7.32 -30.67 -5.51
C PHE A 435 -5.95 -31.34 -5.56
N TYR A 436 -5.53 -31.83 -6.71
CA TYR A 436 -4.21 -32.44 -6.88
C TYR A 436 -3.59 -32.02 -8.22
N SER A 437 -2.42 -31.41 -8.14
CA SER A 437 -1.70 -30.89 -9.30
C SER A 437 -0.69 -31.90 -9.86
N SER A 438 -0.26 -31.70 -11.11
CA SER A 438 0.84 -32.46 -11.70
C SER A 438 2.19 -32.27 -10.99
N PHE A 439 2.29 -31.27 -10.11
CA PHE A 439 3.48 -30.99 -9.30
C PHE A 439 3.44 -31.65 -7.91
N GLY A 440 2.42 -32.48 -7.63
CA GLY A 440 2.27 -33.13 -6.33
C GLY A 440 1.81 -32.18 -5.22
N THR A 441 1.16 -31.08 -5.59
CA THR A 441 0.62 -30.08 -4.65
C THR A 441 -0.90 -30.13 -4.58
N THR A 442 -1.45 -29.58 -3.50
CA THR A 442 -2.89 -29.42 -3.27
C THR A 442 -3.23 -27.97 -2.93
N ALA A 443 -4.53 -27.65 -2.96
CA ALA A 443 -5.07 -26.33 -2.63
C ALA A 443 -5.64 -26.35 -1.20
N GLY A 444 -4.84 -25.93 -0.22
CA GLY A 444 -5.18 -25.96 1.20
C GLY A 444 -5.62 -24.60 1.77
N VAL A 445 -5.42 -24.40 3.07
CA VAL A 445 -5.83 -23.20 3.82
C VAL A 445 -5.26 -21.93 3.18
N GLY A 446 -6.11 -20.94 2.94
CA GLY A 446 -5.70 -19.67 2.34
C GLY A 446 -5.46 -19.74 0.82
N SER A 447 -6.07 -20.69 0.12
CA SER A 447 -6.07 -20.75 -1.35
C SER A 447 -7.45 -20.48 -1.93
N THR A 448 -7.48 -19.91 -3.13
CA THR A 448 -8.71 -19.78 -3.91
C THR A 448 -9.33 -21.13 -4.24
N GLY A 449 -8.53 -22.17 -4.43
CA GLY A 449 -9.00 -23.55 -4.64
C GLY A 449 -9.82 -24.07 -3.44
N ALA A 450 -9.40 -23.76 -2.21
CA ALA A 450 -10.17 -24.09 -1.02
C ALA A 450 -11.51 -23.34 -0.96
N ASP A 451 -11.51 -22.04 -1.26
CA ASP A 451 -12.75 -21.25 -1.30
C ASP A 451 -13.71 -21.75 -2.39
N ILE A 452 -13.19 -22.15 -3.57
CA ILE A 452 -13.97 -22.76 -4.64
C ILE A 452 -14.65 -24.05 -4.16
N ILE A 453 -13.90 -24.98 -3.55
CA ILE A 453 -14.44 -26.25 -3.05
C ILE A 453 -15.55 -26.00 -2.02
N LYS A 454 -15.31 -25.08 -1.07
CA LYS A 454 -16.25 -24.77 -0.01
C LYS A 454 -17.56 -24.18 -0.54
N ARG A 455 -17.47 -23.22 -1.47
CA ARG A 455 -18.64 -22.58 -2.10
C ARG A 455 -19.43 -23.55 -2.98
N ALA A 456 -18.74 -24.48 -3.62
CA ALA A 456 -19.36 -25.53 -4.40
C ALA A 456 -20.08 -26.62 -3.58
N GLY A 457 -20.03 -26.54 -2.24
CA GLY A 457 -20.70 -27.49 -1.34
C GLY A 457 -19.83 -28.67 -0.89
N GLY A 458 -18.53 -28.66 -1.21
CA GLY A 458 -17.57 -29.69 -0.79
C GLY A 458 -16.92 -29.42 0.58
N ILE A 459 -16.25 -30.45 1.09
CA ILE A 459 -15.34 -30.37 2.24
C ILE A 459 -13.91 -30.53 1.72
N ASN A 460 -13.06 -29.53 1.90
CA ASN A 460 -11.67 -29.61 1.44
C ASN A 460 -10.81 -30.45 2.41
N VAL A 461 -10.34 -31.61 1.98
CA VAL A 461 -9.52 -32.50 2.83
C VAL A 461 -8.13 -31.93 3.12
N ALA A 462 -7.61 -31.04 2.27
CA ALA A 462 -6.32 -30.39 2.51
C ALA A 462 -6.41 -29.37 3.67
N GLU A 463 -7.56 -28.70 3.83
CA GLU A 463 -7.79 -27.81 4.98
C GLU A 463 -7.93 -28.59 6.28
N GLU A 464 -8.62 -29.73 6.29
CA GLU A 464 -8.69 -30.62 7.46
C GLU A 464 -7.30 -31.11 7.90
N ALA A 465 -6.40 -31.28 6.93
CA ALA A 465 -5.01 -31.67 7.15
C ALA A 465 -4.09 -30.52 7.58
N GLY A 466 -4.59 -29.28 7.61
CA GLY A 466 -3.79 -28.08 7.90
C GLY A 466 -2.73 -27.77 6.83
N ILE A 467 -2.92 -28.26 5.60
CA ILE A 467 -2.00 -27.99 4.49
C ILE A 467 -2.22 -26.55 4.00
N GLY A 468 -1.13 -25.83 3.74
CA GLY A 468 -1.18 -24.46 3.23
C GLY A 468 -1.67 -24.33 1.77
N PRO A 469 -1.65 -23.12 1.20
CA PRO A 469 -2.37 -22.81 -0.03
C PRO A 469 -1.88 -23.56 -1.27
N PHE A 470 -0.58 -23.89 -1.33
CA PHE A 470 0.05 -24.67 -2.40
C PHE A 470 0.94 -25.78 -1.82
N GLY A 471 0.48 -26.42 -0.73
CA GLY A 471 1.29 -27.40 -0.01
C GLY A 471 1.49 -28.70 -0.79
N SER A 472 2.67 -29.30 -0.64
CA SER A 472 2.93 -30.66 -1.15
C SER A 472 2.12 -31.69 -0.38
N ILE A 473 1.69 -32.75 -1.07
CA ILE A 473 0.93 -33.84 -0.46
C ILE A 473 1.47 -35.19 -0.96
N SER A 474 1.78 -36.11 -0.03
CA SER A 474 2.27 -37.45 -0.36
C SER A 474 1.12 -38.41 -0.63
N LEU A 475 1.40 -39.52 -1.35
CA LEU A 475 0.38 -40.55 -1.62
C LEU A 475 -0.16 -41.17 -0.33
N GLU A 476 0.68 -41.38 0.68
CA GLU A 476 0.27 -41.89 1.99
C GLU A 476 -0.72 -40.94 2.66
N LYS A 477 -0.47 -39.63 2.57
CA LYS A 477 -1.39 -38.62 3.12
C LYS A 477 -2.71 -38.60 2.35
N ILE A 478 -2.70 -38.80 1.03
CA ILE A 478 -3.92 -38.93 0.23
C ILE A 478 -4.74 -40.14 0.68
N VAL A 479 -4.09 -41.28 0.96
CA VAL A 479 -4.74 -42.48 1.49
C VAL A 479 -5.34 -42.23 2.88
N GLU A 480 -4.61 -41.53 3.75
CA GLU A 480 -5.10 -41.15 5.09
C GLU A 480 -6.33 -40.23 5.02
N LEU A 481 -6.30 -39.22 4.16
CA LEU A 481 -7.39 -38.25 4.01
C LEU A 481 -8.62 -38.83 3.30
N ASN A 482 -8.41 -39.86 2.47
CA ASN A 482 -9.44 -40.61 1.75
C ASN A 482 -10.54 -39.72 1.11
N PRO A 483 -10.20 -38.86 0.14
CA PRO A 483 -11.19 -37.99 -0.52
C PRO A 483 -12.22 -38.80 -1.33
N ASP A 484 -13.46 -38.30 -1.37
CA ASP A 484 -14.55 -38.84 -2.19
C ASP A 484 -14.45 -38.38 -3.65
N VAL A 485 -13.86 -37.20 -3.89
CA VAL A 485 -13.64 -36.60 -5.21
C VAL A 485 -12.22 -36.04 -5.29
N ILE A 486 -11.51 -36.31 -6.39
CA ILE A 486 -10.23 -35.68 -6.70
C ILE A 486 -10.37 -34.81 -7.95
N ILE A 487 -10.06 -33.53 -7.80
CA ILE A 487 -9.99 -32.56 -8.89
C ILE A 487 -8.53 -32.42 -9.30
N MET A 488 -8.25 -32.68 -10.57
CA MET A 488 -6.91 -32.71 -11.14
C MET A 488 -6.71 -31.48 -12.01
N ASP A 489 -5.48 -30.93 -12.01
CA ASP A 489 -5.15 -29.77 -12.82
C ASP A 489 -5.05 -30.09 -14.32
N GLN A 490 -5.04 -29.03 -15.13
CA GLN A 490 -4.85 -29.08 -16.58
C GLN A 490 -3.55 -28.39 -17.00
N TYR A 491 -2.52 -28.42 -16.15
CA TYR A 491 -1.33 -27.60 -16.37
C TYR A 491 -0.49 -28.02 -17.60
N SER A 492 -0.63 -29.27 -18.05
CA SER A 492 0.00 -29.79 -19.26
C SER A 492 -1.02 -30.54 -20.12
N PRO A 493 -1.76 -29.85 -21.01
CA PRO A 493 -2.82 -30.46 -21.82
C PRO A 493 -2.33 -31.67 -22.65
N ASP A 494 -1.07 -31.61 -23.11
CA ASP A 494 -0.47 -32.67 -23.95
C ASP A 494 -0.13 -33.94 -23.16
N ASN A 495 0.23 -33.83 -21.88
CA ASN A 495 0.60 -34.97 -21.01
C ASN A 495 -0.47 -35.32 -19.97
N GLN A 496 -1.55 -34.54 -19.87
CA GLN A 496 -2.59 -34.70 -18.85
C GLN A 496 -3.23 -36.11 -18.84
N PRO A 497 -3.60 -36.71 -19.98
CA PRO A 497 -4.23 -38.03 -19.97
C PRO A 497 -3.34 -39.10 -19.34
N GLN A 498 -2.05 -39.10 -19.71
CA GLN A 498 -1.08 -40.06 -19.19
C GLN A 498 -0.83 -39.88 -17.69
N TRP A 499 -0.55 -38.66 -17.23
CA TRP A 499 -0.31 -38.39 -15.81
C TRP A 499 -1.52 -38.77 -14.94
N ARG A 500 -2.73 -38.48 -15.42
CA ARG A 500 -3.95 -38.87 -14.72
C ARG A 500 -4.11 -40.38 -14.63
N GLU A 501 -3.87 -41.10 -15.72
CA GLU A 501 -3.92 -42.57 -15.74
C GLU A 501 -2.87 -43.18 -14.80
N GLU A 502 -1.65 -42.65 -14.80
CA GLU A 502 -0.58 -43.07 -13.88
C GLU A 502 -0.95 -42.83 -12.42
N PHE A 503 -1.49 -41.66 -12.09
CA PHE A 503 -1.93 -41.34 -10.73
C PHE A 503 -3.07 -42.25 -10.28
N VAL A 504 -4.15 -42.35 -11.07
CA VAL A 504 -5.33 -43.18 -10.72
C VAL A 504 -4.98 -44.67 -10.70
N GLY A 505 -4.03 -45.11 -11.53
CA GLY A 505 -3.53 -46.48 -11.58
C GLY A 505 -2.50 -46.85 -10.49
N HIS A 506 -2.07 -45.88 -9.66
CA HIS A 506 -1.04 -46.12 -8.67
C HIS A 506 -1.51 -47.12 -7.58
N PRO A 507 -0.77 -48.21 -7.29
CA PRO A 507 -1.21 -49.26 -6.36
C PRO A 507 -1.61 -48.76 -4.97
N ALA A 508 -0.91 -47.74 -4.46
CA ALA A 508 -1.19 -47.13 -3.16
C ALA A 508 -2.57 -46.46 -3.06
N LEU A 509 -3.17 -46.03 -4.18
CA LEU A 509 -4.43 -45.27 -4.18
C LEU A 509 -5.67 -46.14 -4.40
N THR A 510 -5.51 -47.46 -4.57
CA THR A 510 -6.61 -48.39 -4.89
C THR A 510 -7.72 -48.43 -3.82
N THR A 511 -7.40 -48.05 -2.57
CA THR A 511 -8.34 -47.98 -1.45
C THR A 511 -9.01 -46.61 -1.29
N VAL A 512 -8.54 -45.58 -1.99
CA VAL A 512 -9.08 -44.22 -1.90
C VAL A 512 -10.46 -44.16 -2.56
N ASN A 513 -11.45 -43.59 -1.87
CA ASN A 513 -12.85 -43.51 -2.31
C ASN A 513 -12.97 -42.93 -3.72
N ALA A 514 -12.29 -41.81 -4.01
CA ALA A 514 -12.32 -41.17 -5.32
C ALA A 514 -11.82 -42.09 -6.45
N VAL A 515 -10.75 -42.84 -6.22
CA VAL A 515 -10.18 -43.78 -7.21
C VAL A 515 -11.10 -44.99 -7.39
N LYS A 516 -11.52 -45.61 -6.29
CA LYS A 516 -12.42 -46.77 -6.27
C LYS A 516 -13.74 -46.48 -7.00
N ASN A 517 -14.31 -45.28 -6.79
CA ASN A 517 -15.60 -44.87 -7.34
C ASN A 517 -15.48 -44.10 -8.67
N LYS A 518 -14.28 -44.01 -9.24
CA LYS A 518 -13.98 -43.28 -10.48
C LYS A 518 -14.41 -41.81 -10.46
N GLN A 519 -14.31 -41.18 -9.29
CA GLN A 519 -14.64 -39.77 -9.03
C GLN A 519 -13.38 -38.89 -9.13
N THR A 520 -12.66 -39.00 -10.25
CA THR A 520 -11.57 -38.09 -10.59
C THR A 520 -12.01 -37.20 -11.75
N TYR A 521 -11.74 -35.90 -11.66
CA TYR A 521 -12.24 -34.93 -12.64
C TYR A 521 -11.17 -33.91 -12.97
N VAL A 522 -11.31 -33.29 -14.14
CA VAL A 522 -10.50 -32.15 -14.57
C VAL A 522 -11.46 -30.98 -14.73
N ILE A 523 -11.12 -29.85 -14.11
CA ILE A 523 -11.80 -28.58 -14.34
C ILE A 523 -10.89 -27.72 -15.24
N PRO A 524 -11.44 -26.93 -16.19
CA PRO A 524 -10.64 -26.09 -17.05
C PRO A 524 -9.62 -25.23 -16.28
N ALA A 525 -8.36 -25.22 -16.73
CA ALA A 525 -7.28 -24.47 -16.06
C ALA A 525 -7.65 -22.99 -15.87
N LYS A 526 -8.13 -22.34 -16.94
CA LYS A 526 -8.62 -20.95 -16.93
C LYS A 526 -9.67 -20.63 -15.86
N HIS A 527 -10.41 -21.63 -15.35
CA HIS A 527 -11.35 -21.43 -14.26
C HIS A 527 -10.65 -21.66 -12.91
N MET A 528 -9.96 -22.81 -12.74
CA MET A 528 -9.31 -23.16 -11.47
C MET A 528 -8.22 -22.19 -11.03
N THR A 529 -7.51 -21.56 -11.96
CA THR A 529 -6.44 -20.59 -11.66
C THR A 529 -6.95 -19.15 -11.68
N SER A 530 -8.25 -18.92 -11.89
CA SER A 530 -8.80 -17.58 -12.02
C SER A 530 -8.80 -16.85 -10.68
N VAL A 531 -8.28 -15.62 -10.70
CA VAL A 531 -8.35 -14.65 -9.61
C VAL A 531 -9.09 -13.37 -10.05
N SER A 532 -10.02 -13.53 -11.02
CA SER A 532 -10.89 -12.50 -11.57
C SER A 532 -12.36 -12.89 -11.39
N GLN A 533 -13.29 -12.18 -12.04
CA GLN A 533 -14.72 -12.50 -12.00
C GLN A 533 -15.07 -13.92 -12.45
N PHE A 534 -14.20 -14.56 -13.22
CA PHE A 534 -14.41 -15.92 -13.73
C PHE A 534 -14.24 -17.01 -12.67
N ILE A 535 -13.83 -16.66 -11.43
CA ILE A 535 -13.88 -17.61 -10.31
C ILE A 535 -15.30 -18.14 -10.07
N ALA A 536 -16.34 -17.39 -10.43
CA ALA A 536 -17.72 -17.87 -10.37
C ALA A 536 -17.96 -19.08 -11.29
N GLU A 537 -17.30 -19.16 -12.45
CA GLU A 537 -17.36 -20.33 -13.32
C GLU A 537 -16.56 -21.51 -12.75
N ALA A 538 -15.49 -21.25 -11.99
CA ALA A 538 -14.79 -22.30 -11.26
C ALA A 538 -15.67 -22.93 -10.17
N VAL A 539 -16.42 -22.10 -9.43
CA VAL A 539 -17.40 -22.57 -8.43
C VAL A 539 -18.53 -23.34 -9.12
N TYR A 540 -19.01 -22.86 -10.27
CA TYR A 540 -20.01 -23.57 -11.06
C TYR A 540 -19.54 -24.95 -11.54
N ASP A 541 -18.37 -25.03 -12.18
CA ASP A 541 -17.83 -26.29 -12.68
C ASP A 541 -17.56 -27.28 -11.54
N MET A 542 -17.02 -26.78 -10.42
CA MET A 542 -16.85 -27.58 -9.20
C MET A 542 -18.20 -28.09 -8.69
N ALA A 543 -19.20 -27.24 -8.53
CA ALA A 543 -20.51 -27.63 -8.02
C ALA A 543 -21.23 -28.59 -8.97
N LYS A 544 -21.02 -28.48 -10.28
CA LYS A 544 -21.52 -29.43 -11.27
C LYS A 544 -20.89 -30.81 -11.13
N VAL A 545 -19.60 -30.88 -10.79
CA VAL A 545 -18.93 -32.15 -10.45
C VAL A 545 -19.47 -32.73 -9.15
N LEU A 546 -19.61 -31.92 -8.10
CA LEU A 546 -20.02 -32.39 -6.77
C LEU A 546 -21.52 -32.72 -6.67
N HIS A 547 -22.35 -32.00 -7.44
CA HIS A 547 -23.81 -32.02 -7.36
C HIS A 547 -24.48 -32.03 -8.75
N PRO A 548 -24.18 -33.01 -9.62
CA PRO A 548 -24.58 -33.00 -11.04
C PRO A 548 -26.11 -33.04 -11.29
N THR A 549 -26.90 -33.44 -10.29
CA THR A 549 -28.37 -33.44 -10.37
C THR A 549 -29.00 -32.10 -9.95
N LEU A 550 -28.25 -31.28 -9.20
CA LEU A 550 -28.71 -30.00 -8.65
C LEU A 550 -28.21 -28.81 -9.47
N VAL A 551 -27.01 -28.92 -10.05
CA VAL A 551 -26.37 -27.90 -10.89
C VAL A 551 -26.27 -28.45 -12.32
N LYS A 552 -26.91 -27.79 -13.28
CA LYS A 552 -27.02 -28.26 -14.67
C LYS A 552 -26.25 -27.40 -15.65
#